data_AF-A0A925CS58-F1
#
_entry.id   AF-A0A925CS58-F1
#
_cell.length_a   1.000
_cell.length_b   1.000
_cell.length_c   1.000
_cell.angle_alpha   90.00
_cell.angle_beta   90.00
_cell.angle_gamma   90.00
#
_symmetry.space_group_name_H-M   'P 1'
#
loop_
_entity.id
_entity.type
_entity.pdbx_description
1 polymer ?
#
loop_
_entity_poly.entity_id
_entity_poly.type
_entity_poly.pdbx_seq_one_letter_code
_entity_poly.pdbx_strand_id
1 'polypeptide(L)'
;MIWRRTLLIGATLAASTLQAQSATDPERGAEQRIDALVRDFDRRGLPTDLLRAKVAEGTAKGATLTRIADAVALLASRVDSVARLLAPSVTVPELHAGAEALAVGISAPSLRTIRVAAGRRSAEPYFLFVIRLVRRGVTQEQAVRTTRQLIDRQVASTTLLAIADDLARDVAGGVSPEAALNDRMTRLIGGVGQAATAANGFGNQNGLTDGPRKP
;
A
#
# COMPACT_ATOMS: atom_id res chain seq x y z
N MET A 1 94.17 17.94 -20.26
CA MET A 1 93.45 16.76 -19.70
C MET A 1 92.27 17.32 -18.89
N ILE A 2 91.03 17.25 -19.41
CA ILE A 2 89.99 16.32 -18.90
C ILE A 2 89.50 16.86 -17.51
N TRP A 3 88.34 17.53 -17.34
CA TRP A 3 86.99 17.24 -17.83
C TRP A 3 86.01 18.42 -17.72
N ARG A 4 85.13 18.54 -18.73
CA ARG A 4 83.82 19.21 -18.68
C ARG A 4 82.79 18.18 -18.20
N ARG A 5 82.03 18.45 -17.14
CA ARG A 5 80.78 17.73 -16.84
C ARG A 5 79.60 18.68 -17.05
N THR A 6 78.95 18.46 -18.18
CA THR A 6 77.74 19.13 -18.65
C THR A 6 76.57 18.80 -17.72
N LEU A 7 75.89 19.85 -17.27
CA LEU A 7 74.70 19.78 -16.43
C LEU A 7 73.48 19.96 -17.36
N LEU A 8 72.71 18.90 -17.56
CA LEU A 8 71.46 18.90 -18.32
C LEU A 8 70.32 18.57 -17.36
N ILE A 9 69.66 19.60 -16.85
CA ILE A 9 68.38 19.49 -16.13
C ILE A 9 67.29 19.57 -17.19
N GLY A 10 66.71 18.43 -17.53
CA GLY A 10 65.49 18.36 -18.34
C GLY A 10 64.29 18.71 -17.48
N ALA A 11 63.63 19.83 -17.78
CA ALA A 11 62.34 20.19 -17.22
C ALA A 11 61.25 19.35 -17.92
N THR A 12 60.73 18.34 -17.22
CA THR A 12 59.54 17.60 -17.65
C THR A 12 58.28 18.40 -17.34
N LEU A 13 57.55 18.73 -18.40
CA LEU A 13 56.27 19.43 -18.41
C LEU A 13 55.20 18.67 -17.61
N ALA A 14 54.54 19.40 -16.71
CA ALA A 14 53.31 19.02 -16.04
C ALA A 14 52.13 19.04 -17.03
N ALA A 15 51.37 17.95 -17.14
CA ALA A 15 50.03 17.93 -17.73
C ALA A 15 49.26 16.65 -17.37
N SER A 16 48.98 16.39 -16.09
CA SER A 16 48.21 15.20 -15.69
C SER A 16 47.30 15.43 -14.48
N THR A 17 46.44 16.44 -14.47
CA THR A 17 45.46 16.62 -13.37
C THR A 17 44.02 16.95 -13.77
N LEU A 18 43.67 17.11 -15.05
CA LEU A 18 42.29 17.51 -15.42
C LEU A 18 41.31 16.36 -15.77
N GLN A 19 41.74 15.09 -15.70
CA GLN A 19 40.87 13.95 -16.07
C GLN A 19 40.18 13.27 -14.86
N ALA A 20 40.38 13.76 -13.63
CA ALA A 20 39.91 13.09 -12.40
C ALA A 20 38.59 13.63 -11.81
N GLN A 21 37.99 14.67 -12.40
CA GLN A 21 36.72 15.26 -11.91
C GLN A 21 35.49 14.92 -12.76
N SER A 22 35.63 14.08 -13.78
CA SER A 22 34.47 13.43 -14.44
C SER A 22 33.95 12.23 -13.64
N ALA A 23 34.29 12.13 -12.35
CA ALA A 23 33.59 11.29 -11.41
C ALA A 23 32.14 11.79 -11.33
N THR A 24 31.27 11.09 -12.04
CA THR A 24 29.82 11.26 -12.12
C THR A 24 29.27 11.75 -10.78
N ASP A 25 28.84 13.02 -10.73
CA ASP A 25 28.13 13.56 -9.58
C ASP A 25 26.92 12.66 -9.32
N PRO A 26 26.93 11.86 -8.23
CA PRO A 26 25.91 10.83 -8.01
C PRO A 26 24.53 11.47 -7.81
N GLU A 27 24.48 12.72 -7.37
CA GLU A 27 23.24 13.47 -7.18
C GLU A 27 22.61 13.81 -8.53
N ARG A 28 23.37 14.38 -9.48
CA ARG A 28 22.87 14.62 -10.85
C ARG A 28 22.38 13.34 -11.51
N GLY A 29 23.09 12.22 -11.31
CA GLY A 29 22.66 10.92 -11.80
C GLY A 29 21.34 10.45 -11.18
N ALA A 30 21.11 10.72 -9.89
CA ALA A 30 19.87 10.36 -9.20
C ALA A 30 18.67 11.22 -9.66
N GLU A 31 18.87 12.53 -9.83
CA GLU A 31 17.88 13.45 -10.42
C GLU A 31 17.44 13.00 -11.82
N GLN A 32 18.40 12.71 -12.70
CA GLN A 32 18.12 12.24 -14.06
C GLN A 32 17.35 10.91 -14.06
N ARG A 33 17.62 10.01 -13.11
CA ARG A 33 16.87 8.75 -12.96
C ARG A 33 15.42 9.00 -12.55
N ILE A 34 15.17 9.89 -11.60
CA ILE A 34 13.81 10.26 -11.17
C ILE A 34 13.04 10.86 -12.34
N ASP A 35 13.63 11.82 -13.06
CA ASP A 35 13.02 12.47 -14.21
C ASP A 35 12.70 11.48 -15.34
N ALA A 36 13.61 10.54 -15.61
CA ALA A 36 13.39 9.49 -16.59
C ALA A 36 12.19 8.60 -16.23
N LEU A 37 12.05 8.22 -14.95
CA LEU A 37 10.91 7.43 -14.47
C LEU A 37 9.58 8.19 -14.58
N VAL A 38 9.57 9.47 -14.20
CA VAL A 38 8.37 10.32 -14.29
C VAL A 38 7.93 10.48 -15.75
N ARG A 39 8.86 10.80 -16.66
CA ARG A 39 8.57 10.89 -18.10
C ARG A 39 8.10 9.55 -18.67
N ASP A 40 8.65 8.44 -18.21
CA ASP A 40 8.24 7.11 -18.66
C ASP A 40 6.81 6.76 -18.22
N PHE A 41 6.44 7.09 -16.97
CA PHE A 41 5.07 6.92 -16.47
C PHE A 41 4.08 7.76 -17.26
N ASP A 42 4.41 9.03 -17.50
CA ASP A 42 3.59 9.97 -18.27
C ASP A 42 3.33 9.45 -19.69
N ARG A 43 4.37 9.02 -20.42
CA ARG A 43 4.25 8.44 -21.76
C ARG A 43 3.35 7.20 -21.81
N ARG A 44 3.26 6.44 -20.72
CA ARG A 44 2.44 5.22 -20.60
C ARG A 44 1.04 5.50 -20.06
N GLY A 45 0.71 6.75 -19.74
CA GLY A 45 -0.57 7.13 -19.11
C GLY A 45 -0.71 6.61 -17.68
N LEU A 46 0.39 6.29 -16.99
CA LEU A 46 0.40 5.91 -15.58
C LEU A 46 0.46 7.15 -14.68
N PRO A 47 -0.14 7.10 -13.47
CA PRO A 47 -0.19 8.26 -12.58
C PRO A 47 1.20 8.66 -12.08
N THR A 48 1.68 9.84 -12.53
CA THR A 48 2.99 10.38 -12.10
C THR A 48 2.96 10.96 -10.69
N ASP A 49 1.80 11.35 -10.19
CA ASP A 49 1.65 12.01 -8.88
C ASP A 49 2.13 11.11 -7.74
N LEU A 50 1.99 9.79 -7.88
CA LEU A 50 2.52 8.84 -6.90
C LEU A 50 4.05 8.90 -6.80
N LEU A 51 4.73 9.05 -7.94
CA LEU A 51 6.20 9.17 -7.96
C LEU A 51 6.63 10.51 -7.40
N ARG A 52 5.95 11.61 -7.78
CA ARG A 52 6.24 12.96 -7.27
C ARG A 52 6.00 13.07 -5.77
N ALA A 53 4.90 12.51 -5.26
CA ALA A 53 4.62 12.44 -3.84
C ALA A 53 5.72 11.67 -3.09
N LYS A 54 6.26 10.59 -3.69
CA LYS A 54 7.35 9.84 -3.08
C LYS A 54 8.67 10.62 -3.03
N VAL A 55 8.95 11.43 -4.06
CA VAL A 55 10.07 12.38 -4.05
C VAL A 55 9.89 13.39 -2.91
N ALA A 56 8.73 14.05 -2.84
CA ALA A 56 8.43 15.04 -1.81
C ALA A 56 8.52 14.45 -0.38
N GLU A 57 8.02 13.23 -0.17
CA GLU A 57 8.14 12.51 1.09
C GLU A 57 9.62 12.29 1.47
N GLY A 58 10.44 11.87 0.51
CA GLY A 58 11.87 11.66 0.71
C GLY A 58 12.62 12.95 1.08
N THR A 59 12.34 14.04 0.35
CA THR A 59 12.90 15.37 0.62
C THR A 59 12.50 15.87 2.01
N ALA A 60 11.22 15.76 2.37
CA ALA A 60 10.72 16.17 3.68
C ALA A 60 11.37 15.39 4.85
N LYS A 61 11.77 14.14 4.60
CA LYS A 61 12.50 13.29 5.56
C LYS A 61 14.01 13.52 5.56
N GLY A 62 14.52 14.45 4.75
CA GLY A 62 15.96 14.71 4.62
C GLY A 62 16.74 13.53 4.01
N ALA A 63 16.08 12.69 3.20
CA ALA A 63 16.76 11.58 2.53
C ALA A 63 17.68 12.10 1.41
N THR A 64 18.81 11.40 1.20
CA THR A 64 19.71 11.72 0.08
C THR A 64 19.02 11.43 -1.26
N LEU A 65 19.37 12.18 -2.29
CA LEU A 65 18.74 12.06 -3.60
C LEU A 65 18.87 10.65 -4.20
N THR A 66 19.99 9.96 -3.98
CA THR A 66 20.17 8.56 -4.36
C THR A 66 19.15 7.64 -3.69
N ARG A 67 18.92 7.79 -2.37
CA ARG A 67 17.92 7.01 -1.63
C ARG A 67 16.50 7.31 -2.11
N ILE A 68 16.23 8.56 -2.46
CA ILE A 68 14.95 8.96 -3.05
C ILE A 68 14.76 8.27 -4.40
N ALA A 69 15.76 8.33 -5.29
CA ALA A 69 15.72 7.70 -6.60
C ALA A 69 15.46 6.19 -6.52
N ASP A 70 16.13 5.49 -5.60
CA ASP A 70 15.93 4.05 -5.41
C ASP A 70 14.53 3.74 -4.87
N ALA A 71 14.01 4.55 -3.94
CA ALA A 71 12.64 4.39 -3.43
C ALA A 71 11.57 4.68 -4.50
N VAL A 72 11.79 5.68 -5.35
CA VAL A 72 10.91 6.02 -6.48
C VAL A 72 10.95 4.90 -7.53
N ALA A 73 12.12 4.35 -7.85
CA ALA A 73 12.25 3.22 -8.78
C ALA A 73 11.51 1.98 -8.26
N LEU A 74 11.62 1.69 -6.96
CA LEU A 74 10.91 0.58 -6.35
C LEU A 74 9.39 0.78 -6.33
N LEU A 75 8.92 2.00 -6.05
CA LEU A 75 7.50 2.35 -6.19
C LEU A 75 7.02 2.19 -7.64
N ALA A 76 7.78 2.69 -8.60
CA ALA A 76 7.48 2.59 -10.02
C ALA A 76 7.30 1.13 -10.46
N SER A 77 8.24 0.25 -10.06
CA SER A 77 8.14 -1.19 -10.34
C SER A 77 6.89 -1.84 -9.75
N ARG A 78 6.48 -1.45 -8.54
CA ARG A 78 5.24 -1.96 -7.91
C ARG A 78 3.99 -1.47 -8.63
N VAL A 79 3.89 -0.17 -8.93
CA VAL A 79 2.74 0.39 -9.65
C VAL A 79 2.59 -0.27 -11.03
N ASP A 80 3.70 -0.44 -11.74
CA ASP A 80 3.77 -1.11 -13.03
C ASP A 80 3.34 -2.59 -12.95
N SER A 81 3.77 -3.30 -11.92
CA SER A 81 3.33 -4.68 -11.66
C SER A 81 1.83 -4.78 -11.38
N VAL A 82 1.28 -3.84 -10.61
CA VAL A 82 -0.16 -3.78 -10.30
C VAL A 82 -0.97 -3.41 -11.54
N ALA A 83 -0.50 -2.44 -12.33
CA ALA A 83 -1.16 -2.04 -13.58
C ALA A 83 -1.32 -3.23 -14.53
N ARG A 84 -0.26 -4.03 -14.72
CA ARG A 84 -0.32 -5.27 -15.51
C ARG A 84 -1.24 -6.32 -14.89
N LEU A 85 -1.19 -6.47 -13.56
CA LEU A 85 -1.97 -7.48 -12.84
C LEU A 85 -3.48 -7.23 -12.91
N LEU A 86 -3.89 -5.96 -12.85
CA LEU A 86 -5.29 -5.53 -12.74
C LEU A 86 -5.89 -5.09 -14.08
N ALA A 87 -5.15 -5.19 -15.19
CA ALA A 87 -5.63 -4.89 -16.54
C ALA A 87 -6.89 -5.71 -16.90
N PRO A 88 -7.78 -5.17 -17.76
CA PRO A 88 -7.68 -3.91 -18.49
C PRO A 88 -8.21 -2.68 -17.72
N SER A 89 -8.89 -2.88 -16.58
CA SER A 89 -9.57 -1.82 -15.84
C SER A 89 -8.96 -1.65 -14.45
N VAL A 90 -8.12 -0.64 -14.30
CA VAL A 90 -7.52 -0.26 -13.02
C VAL A 90 -7.65 1.25 -12.81
N THR A 91 -8.07 1.63 -11.62
CA THR A 91 -8.19 3.03 -11.22
C THR A 91 -6.92 3.50 -10.49
N VAL A 92 -6.67 4.82 -10.46
CA VAL A 92 -5.52 5.38 -9.73
C VAL A 92 -5.51 4.98 -8.24
N PRO A 93 -6.65 4.99 -7.51
CA PRO A 93 -6.68 4.52 -6.13
C PRO A 93 -6.33 3.03 -5.98
N GLU A 94 -6.76 2.17 -6.93
CA GLU A 94 -6.37 0.75 -6.94
C GLU A 94 -4.87 0.55 -7.23
N LEU A 95 -4.28 1.36 -8.10
CA LEU A 95 -2.83 1.34 -8.35
C LEU A 95 -2.06 1.70 -7.08
N HIS A 96 -2.49 2.74 -6.38
CA HIS A 96 -1.88 3.17 -5.13
C HIS A 96 -2.00 2.10 -4.04
N ALA A 97 -3.22 1.64 -3.74
CA ALA A 97 -3.46 0.63 -2.72
C ALA A 97 -2.81 -0.71 -3.08
N GLY A 98 -2.80 -1.11 -4.35
CA GLY A 98 -2.12 -2.32 -4.80
C GLY A 98 -0.60 -2.23 -4.65
N ALA A 99 0.00 -1.08 -4.96
CA ALA A 99 1.44 -0.88 -4.80
C ALA A 99 1.85 -0.88 -3.33
N GLU A 100 1.05 -0.28 -2.45
CA GLU A 100 1.23 -0.36 -1.00
C GLU A 100 1.08 -1.81 -0.50
N ALA A 101 0.15 -2.57 -1.05
CA ALA A 101 -0.05 -3.97 -0.69
C ALA A 101 1.17 -4.84 -1.05
N LEU A 102 1.74 -4.65 -2.24
CA LEU A 102 3.01 -5.30 -2.62
C LEU A 102 4.15 -4.87 -1.68
N ALA A 103 4.16 -3.60 -1.24
CA ALA A 103 5.20 -3.08 -0.35
C ALA A 103 5.16 -3.70 1.06
N VAL A 104 3.98 -4.10 1.55
CA VAL A 104 3.83 -4.81 2.84
C VAL A 104 3.90 -6.34 2.70
N GLY A 105 4.28 -6.84 1.52
CA GLY A 105 4.55 -8.26 1.28
C GLY A 105 3.38 -9.08 0.76
N ILE A 106 2.23 -8.48 0.46
CA ILE A 106 1.09 -9.21 -0.12
C ILE A 106 1.44 -9.60 -1.56
N SER A 107 1.28 -10.89 -1.89
CA SER A 107 1.67 -11.39 -3.21
C SER A 107 0.74 -10.94 -4.34
N ALA A 108 1.28 -10.77 -5.55
CA ALA A 108 0.49 -10.44 -6.75
C ALA A 108 -0.66 -11.45 -7.01
N PRO A 109 -0.49 -12.78 -6.87
CA PRO A 109 -1.61 -13.73 -6.97
C PRO A 109 -2.73 -13.45 -5.95
N SER A 110 -2.39 -13.01 -4.74
CA SER A 110 -3.37 -12.65 -3.71
C SER A 110 -4.16 -11.39 -4.07
N LEU A 111 -3.48 -10.37 -4.60
CA LEU A 111 -4.15 -9.16 -5.11
C LEU A 111 -5.08 -9.46 -6.27
N ARG A 112 -4.66 -10.32 -7.21
CA ARG A 112 -5.53 -10.77 -8.31
C ARG A 112 -6.76 -11.51 -7.78
N THR A 113 -6.56 -12.36 -6.78
CA THR A 113 -7.65 -13.10 -6.13
C THR A 113 -8.68 -12.13 -5.52
N ILE A 114 -8.23 -11.10 -4.80
CA ILE A 114 -9.10 -10.07 -4.22
C ILE A 114 -9.79 -9.27 -5.33
N ARG A 115 -9.07 -8.87 -6.39
CA ARG A 115 -9.63 -8.12 -7.52
C ARG A 115 -10.74 -8.90 -8.23
N VAL A 116 -10.53 -10.19 -8.48
CA VAL A 116 -11.52 -11.08 -9.11
C VAL A 116 -12.77 -11.20 -8.23
N ALA A 117 -12.60 -11.40 -6.92
CA ALA A 117 -13.73 -11.46 -5.99
C ALA A 117 -14.51 -10.14 -5.93
N ALA A 118 -13.83 -8.99 -6.00
CA ALA A 118 -14.49 -7.68 -6.02
C ALA A 118 -15.39 -7.48 -7.26
N GLY A 119 -15.06 -8.14 -8.38
CA GLY A 119 -15.86 -8.11 -9.61
C GLY A 119 -15.86 -6.73 -10.26
N ARG A 120 -17.03 -6.11 -10.43
CA ARG A 120 -17.15 -4.74 -10.99
C ARG A 120 -16.90 -3.63 -9.96
N ARG A 121 -16.84 -3.97 -8.67
CA ARG A 121 -16.58 -2.99 -7.59
C ARG A 121 -15.09 -2.61 -7.58
N SER A 122 -14.79 -1.43 -7.03
CA SER A 122 -13.41 -1.04 -6.74
C SER A 122 -12.77 -2.03 -5.77
N ALA A 123 -11.55 -2.49 -6.07
CA ALA A 123 -10.77 -3.35 -5.20
C ALA A 123 -10.01 -2.58 -4.11
N GLU A 124 -9.92 -1.25 -4.21
CA GLU A 124 -9.15 -0.40 -3.31
C GLU A 124 -9.50 -0.62 -1.81
N PRO A 125 -10.77 -0.59 -1.37
CA PRO A 125 -11.08 -0.77 0.06
C PRO A 125 -10.62 -2.12 0.60
N TYR A 126 -10.67 -3.16 -0.24
CA TYR A 126 -10.26 -4.51 0.12
C TYR A 126 -8.73 -4.65 0.19
N PHE A 127 -7.98 -3.97 -0.70
CA PHE A 127 -6.53 -3.89 -0.60
C PHE A 127 -6.10 -3.15 0.67
N LEU A 128 -6.70 -2.00 0.95
CA LEU A 128 -6.43 -1.22 2.17
C LEU A 128 -6.75 -2.03 3.43
N PHE A 129 -7.84 -2.79 3.43
CA PHE A 129 -8.19 -3.68 4.52
C PHE A 129 -7.13 -4.76 4.74
N VAL A 130 -6.71 -5.47 3.69
CA VAL A 130 -5.72 -6.55 3.80
C VAL A 130 -4.34 -6.02 4.21
N ILE A 131 -3.95 -4.81 3.77
CA ILE A 131 -2.74 -4.10 4.24
C ILE A 131 -2.80 -3.88 5.75
N ARG A 132 -3.94 -3.38 6.26
CA ARG A 132 -4.12 -3.13 7.69
C ARG A 132 -4.00 -4.42 8.49
N LEU A 133 -4.61 -5.52 8.05
CA LEU A 133 -4.51 -6.81 8.73
C LEU A 133 -3.04 -7.30 8.81
N VAL A 134 -2.33 -7.28 7.69
CA VAL A 134 -0.93 -7.74 7.62
C VAL A 134 -0.01 -6.88 8.48
N ARG A 135 -0.18 -5.54 8.46
CA ARG A 135 0.57 -4.63 9.34
C ARG A 135 0.33 -4.86 10.83
N ARG A 136 -0.80 -5.46 11.20
CA ARG A 136 -1.11 -5.84 12.59
C ARG A 136 -0.63 -7.25 12.95
N GLY A 137 0.04 -7.95 12.05
CA GLY A 137 0.59 -9.28 12.30
C GLY A 137 -0.36 -10.43 11.96
N VAL A 138 -1.48 -10.17 11.27
CA VAL A 138 -2.28 -11.24 10.68
C VAL A 138 -1.52 -11.80 9.48
N THR A 139 -1.43 -13.13 9.38
CA THR A 139 -0.78 -13.76 8.21
C THR A 139 -1.46 -13.38 6.90
N GLN A 140 -0.68 -13.27 5.82
CA GLN A 140 -1.22 -12.92 4.50
C GLN A 140 -2.35 -13.87 4.07
N GLU A 141 -2.18 -15.17 4.31
CA GLU A 141 -3.19 -16.17 3.96
C GLU A 141 -4.53 -15.92 4.68
N GLN A 142 -4.49 -15.74 6.01
CA GLN A 142 -5.67 -15.44 6.81
C GLN A 142 -6.32 -14.11 6.40
N ALA A 143 -5.51 -13.08 6.15
CA ALA A 143 -6.00 -11.77 5.74
C ALA A 143 -6.73 -11.84 4.38
N VAL A 144 -6.16 -12.54 3.39
CA VAL A 144 -6.76 -12.72 2.06
C VAL A 144 -8.03 -13.56 2.16
N ARG A 145 -8.01 -14.67 2.90
CA ARG A 145 -9.19 -15.53 3.16
C ARG A 145 -10.33 -14.72 3.78
N THR A 146 -10.04 -13.94 4.82
CA THR A 146 -11.02 -13.10 5.51
C THR A 146 -11.60 -12.04 4.57
N THR A 147 -10.73 -11.37 3.80
CA THR A 147 -11.15 -10.35 2.83
C THR A 147 -12.11 -10.93 1.79
N ARG A 148 -11.84 -12.13 1.25
CA ARG A 148 -12.75 -12.82 0.33
C ARG A 148 -14.10 -13.09 0.96
N GLN A 149 -14.14 -13.63 2.17
CA GLN A 149 -15.39 -13.90 2.88
C GLN A 149 -16.24 -12.63 3.06
N LEU A 150 -15.61 -11.48 3.33
CA LEU A 150 -16.30 -10.19 3.46
C LEU A 150 -16.78 -9.65 2.11
N ILE A 151 -16.02 -9.86 1.04
CA ILE A 151 -16.41 -9.51 -0.33
C ILE A 151 -17.64 -10.29 -0.77
N ASP A 152 -17.66 -11.61 -0.52
CA ASP A 152 -18.74 -12.54 -0.87
C ASP A 152 -20.03 -12.19 -0.13
N ARG A 153 -19.91 -11.73 1.13
CA ARG A 153 -21.01 -11.22 1.94
C ARG A 153 -21.38 -9.77 1.66
N GLN A 154 -20.75 -9.14 0.67
CA GLN A 154 -20.99 -7.75 0.27
C GLN A 154 -20.88 -6.75 1.43
N VAL A 155 -19.96 -7.01 2.37
CA VAL A 155 -19.73 -6.12 3.52
C VAL A 155 -19.29 -4.74 3.01
N ALA A 156 -19.92 -3.69 3.56
CA ALA A 156 -19.64 -2.31 3.20
C ALA A 156 -18.19 -1.92 3.57
N SER A 157 -17.58 -1.05 2.77
CA SER A 157 -16.20 -0.58 2.99
C SER A 157 -16.01 0.08 4.36
N THR A 158 -17.01 0.83 4.84
CA THR A 158 -16.99 1.44 6.18
C THR A 158 -16.91 0.40 7.29
N THR A 159 -17.60 -0.73 7.14
CA THR A 159 -17.52 -1.86 8.07
C THR A 159 -16.15 -2.53 8.04
N LEU A 160 -15.50 -2.65 6.86
CA LEU A 160 -14.12 -3.16 6.78
C LEU A 160 -13.15 -2.30 7.60
N LEU A 161 -13.27 -0.98 7.50
CA LEU A 161 -12.44 -0.04 8.24
C LEU A 161 -12.68 -0.17 9.75
N ALA A 162 -13.93 -0.25 10.18
CA ALA A 162 -14.28 -0.47 11.58
C ALA A 162 -13.69 -1.79 12.13
N ILE A 163 -13.78 -2.89 11.37
CA ILE A 163 -13.16 -4.16 11.76
C ILE A 163 -11.65 -4.01 11.95
N ALA A 164 -10.97 -3.31 11.04
CA ALA A 164 -9.53 -3.12 11.11
C ALA A 164 -9.10 -2.20 12.27
N ASP A 165 -9.87 -1.14 12.54
CA ASP A 165 -9.59 -0.20 13.62
C ASP A 165 -9.82 -0.86 14.98
N ASP A 166 -10.88 -1.65 15.09
CA ASP A 166 -11.14 -2.39 16.30
C ASP A 166 -10.11 -3.52 16.54
N LEU A 167 -9.68 -4.22 15.49
CA LEU A 167 -8.58 -5.17 15.58
C LEU A 167 -7.32 -4.48 16.11
N ALA A 168 -7.02 -3.27 15.63
CA ALA A 168 -5.89 -2.50 16.13
C ALA A 168 -6.00 -2.20 17.63
N ARG A 169 -7.22 -1.95 18.14
CA ARG A 169 -7.47 -1.75 19.59
C ARG A 169 -7.25 -3.03 20.39
N ASP A 170 -7.71 -4.18 19.91
CA ASP A 170 -7.52 -5.47 20.60
C ASP A 170 -6.03 -5.85 20.67
N VAL A 171 -5.31 -5.67 19.56
CA VAL A 171 -3.87 -5.95 19.49
C VAL A 171 -3.10 -5.01 20.41
N ALA A 172 -3.49 -3.74 20.50
CA ALA A 172 -2.92 -2.81 21.48
C ALA A 172 -3.21 -3.22 22.93
N GLY A 173 -4.34 -3.91 23.17
CA GLY A 173 -4.68 -4.53 24.46
C GLY A 173 -3.99 -5.86 24.73
N GLY A 174 -3.09 -6.33 23.86
CA GLY A 174 -2.33 -7.56 24.03
C GLY A 174 -3.00 -8.83 23.51
N VAL A 175 -4.16 -8.72 22.85
CA VAL A 175 -4.81 -9.88 22.20
C VAL A 175 -4.03 -10.26 20.94
N SER A 176 -3.91 -11.56 20.64
CA SER A 176 -3.27 -11.97 19.40
C SER A 176 -4.08 -11.47 18.18
N PRO A 177 -3.41 -10.98 17.12
CA PRO A 177 -4.10 -10.43 15.95
C PRO A 177 -5.06 -11.43 15.29
N GLU A 178 -4.68 -12.71 15.22
CA GLU A 178 -5.51 -13.74 14.62
C GLU A 178 -6.72 -14.10 15.50
N ALA A 179 -6.54 -14.17 16.82
CA ALA A 179 -7.64 -14.43 17.76
C ALA A 179 -8.66 -13.27 17.73
N ALA A 180 -8.19 -12.03 17.78
CA ALA A 180 -9.03 -10.84 17.70
C ALA A 180 -9.80 -10.78 16.37
N LEU A 181 -9.15 -11.09 15.24
CA LEU A 181 -9.83 -11.14 13.95
C LEU A 181 -10.90 -12.24 13.90
N ASN A 182 -10.60 -13.44 14.41
CA ASN A 182 -11.53 -14.57 14.42
C ASN A 182 -12.76 -14.30 15.31
N ASP A 183 -12.57 -13.71 16.50
CA ASP A 183 -13.67 -13.29 17.37
C ASP A 183 -14.59 -12.29 16.65
N ARG A 184 -14.01 -11.30 15.96
CA ARG A 184 -14.76 -10.31 15.19
C ARG A 184 -15.52 -10.90 14.03
N MET A 185 -14.88 -11.80 13.28
CA MET A 185 -15.55 -12.52 12.20
C MET A 185 -16.69 -13.37 12.74
N THR A 186 -16.53 -14.02 13.89
CA THR A 186 -17.59 -14.80 14.54
C THR A 186 -18.75 -13.91 14.97
N ARG A 187 -18.49 -12.75 15.59
CA ARG A 187 -19.53 -11.77 15.96
C ARG A 187 -20.25 -11.18 14.76
N LEU A 188 -19.53 -10.87 13.68
CA LEU A 188 -20.12 -10.37 12.45
C LEU A 188 -21.03 -11.43 11.80
N ILE A 189 -20.59 -12.69 11.78
CA ILE A 189 -21.36 -13.80 11.19
C ILE A 189 -22.57 -14.16 12.07
N GLY A 190 -22.38 -14.25 13.38
CA GLY A 190 -23.43 -14.60 14.34
C GLY A 190 -24.44 -13.48 14.60
N GLY A 191 -24.01 -12.21 14.50
CA GLY A 191 -24.83 -11.04 14.78
C GLY A 191 -25.82 -10.67 13.66
N VAL A 192 -25.50 -11.01 12.40
CA VAL A 192 -26.43 -10.79 11.26
C VAL A 192 -27.72 -11.60 11.41
N GLY A 193 -27.70 -12.69 12.19
CA GLY A 193 -28.90 -13.46 12.53
C GLY A 193 -29.80 -12.84 13.60
N GLN A 194 -29.31 -11.95 14.48
CA GLN A 194 -30.11 -11.37 15.56
C GLN A 194 -30.80 -10.06 15.15
N ALA A 195 -30.19 -9.27 14.25
CA ALA A 195 -30.80 -8.04 13.76
C ALA A 195 -32.08 -8.29 12.93
N ALA A 196 -32.16 -9.42 12.20
CA ALA A 196 -33.35 -9.81 11.45
C ALA A 196 -34.52 -10.25 12.35
N THR A 197 -34.23 -10.84 13.53
CA THR A 197 -35.27 -11.30 14.47
C THR A 197 -35.83 -10.16 15.33
N ALA A 198 -35.02 -9.14 15.63
CA ALA A 198 -35.47 -7.96 16.38
C ALA A 198 -36.45 -7.07 15.58
N ALA A 199 -36.37 -7.07 14.25
CA ALA A 199 -37.28 -6.30 13.39
C ALA A 199 -38.70 -6.90 13.29
N ASN A 200 -38.88 -8.19 13.59
CA ASN A 200 -40.20 -8.87 13.56
C ASN A 200 -40.87 -8.96 14.95
N GLY A 201 -40.27 -8.39 16.00
CA GLY A 201 -40.76 -8.49 17.38
C GLY A 201 -41.67 -7.34 17.86
N PHE A 202 -41.91 -6.32 17.04
CA PHE A 202 -42.66 -5.10 17.42
C PHE A 202 -44.11 -5.09 16.90
N GLY A 203 -44.84 -6.18 17.06
CA GLY A 203 -46.16 -6.29 16.44
C GLY A 203 -47.15 -7.24 17.12
N ASN A 204 -47.19 -7.36 18.45
CA ASN A 204 -48.40 -7.85 19.13
C ASN A 204 -48.43 -7.55 20.63
N GLN A 205 -48.69 -6.29 21.01
CA GLN A 205 -49.12 -5.95 22.37
C GLN A 205 -50.29 -4.95 22.29
N ASN A 206 -51.42 -5.39 21.75
CA ASN A 206 -52.68 -4.66 21.87
C ASN A 206 -53.80 -5.68 22.10
N GLY A 207 -54.01 -6.06 23.35
CA GLY A 207 -55.14 -6.88 23.75
C GLY A 207 -55.30 -6.86 25.26
N LEU A 208 -56.50 -6.51 25.72
CA LEU A 208 -57.00 -6.44 27.10
C LEU A 208 -56.68 -5.15 27.88
N THR A 209 -57.48 -4.11 27.61
CA THR A 209 -58.05 -3.32 28.71
C THR A 209 -59.55 -3.61 28.74
N ASP A 210 -59.95 -4.37 29.75
CA ASP A 210 -61.33 -4.73 30.06
C ASP A 210 -61.99 -3.54 30.77
N GLY A 211 -63.13 -3.09 30.24
CA GLY A 211 -63.87 -1.92 30.73
C GLY A 211 -65.02 -2.33 31.66
N PRO A 212 -65.42 -1.47 32.63
CA PRO A 212 -66.39 -1.86 33.64
C PRO A 212 -67.83 -1.80 33.10
N ARG A 213 -68.62 -2.86 33.35
CA ARG A 213 -70.08 -2.88 33.16
C ARG A 213 -70.81 -2.35 34.41
N LYS A 214 -71.67 -1.35 34.21
CA LYS A 214 -72.86 -0.98 35.00
C LYS A 214 -74.02 -0.83 33.99
N PRO A 215 -75.28 -1.15 34.33
CA PRO A 215 -76.05 -0.52 35.40
C PRO A 215 -76.42 -1.44 36.57
#